data_AF-A0A2U2DQF2-F1
#
_entry.id   AF-A0A2U2DQF2-F1
#
_cell.length_a   1.000
_cell.length_b   1.000
_cell.length_c   1.000
_cell.angle_alpha   90.00
_cell.angle_beta   90.00
_cell.angle_gamma   90.00
#
_symmetry.space_group_name_H-M   'P 1'
#
loop_
_entity.id
_entity.type
_entity.pdbx_description
1 polymer ?
#
loop_
_entity_poly.entity_id
_entity_poly.type
_entity_poly.pdbx_seq_one_letter_code
_entity_poly.pdbx_strand_id
1 'polypeptide(L)'
;MRVPRIRRQEQVVTVDQAKQVAVTEARKIGRTIGNLIAEHAVRSLTPVNVVKSELGYLIAAAEVDLSKMQMPQPIYDLAVGHIRDAAVTEILRVVEGIDPAAFAKGTNDEQSV
;
A
#
# COMPACT_ATOMS: atom_id res chain seq x y z
N MET A 1 40.27 36.44 -5.94
CA MET A 1 38.96 36.02 -5.41
C MET A 1 38.88 34.50 -5.40
N ARG A 2 38.62 33.87 -4.25
CA ARG A 2 38.39 32.41 -4.15
C ARG A 2 36.95 32.13 -4.56
N VAL A 3 36.75 31.33 -5.60
CA VAL A 3 35.43 30.80 -5.97
C VAL A 3 35.11 29.65 -5.01
N PRO A 4 34.04 29.73 -4.20
CA PRO A 4 33.63 28.59 -3.38
C PRO A 4 33.11 27.48 -4.29
N ARG A 5 33.79 26.32 -4.27
CA ARG A 5 33.26 25.09 -4.89
C ARG A 5 32.06 24.61 -4.08
N ILE A 6 30.86 24.85 -4.60
CA ILE A 6 29.64 24.19 -4.12
C ILE A 6 29.84 22.69 -4.34
N ARG A 7 29.90 21.91 -3.25
CA ARG A 7 29.80 20.44 -3.34
C ARG A 7 28.38 20.12 -3.76
N ARG A 8 28.17 19.73 -5.02
CA ARG A 8 26.95 19.00 -5.40
C ARG A 8 27.00 17.68 -4.62
N GLN A 9 26.24 17.60 -3.53
CA GLN A 9 25.93 16.31 -2.91
C GLN A 9 25.09 15.55 -3.94
N GLU A 10 25.71 14.65 -4.70
CA GLU A 10 24.95 13.58 -5.36
C GLU A 10 24.26 12.80 -4.26
N GLN A 11 22.95 13.01 -4.15
CA GLN A 11 22.11 12.32 -3.19
C GLN A 11 21.96 10.89 -3.69
N VAL A 12 22.92 10.02 -3.34
CA VAL A 12 22.82 8.58 -3.55
C VAL A 12 21.64 8.12 -2.69
N VAL A 13 20.47 7.97 -3.31
CA VAL A 13 19.30 7.40 -2.66
C VAL A 13 19.71 6.00 -2.21
N THR A 14 19.85 5.82 -0.90
CA THR A 14 20.19 4.52 -0.34
C THR A 14 19.04 3.54 -0.60
N VAL A 15 19.34 2.25 -0.76
CA VAL A 15 18.32 1.21 -0.98
C VAL A 15 17.25 1.24 0.12
N ASP A 16 17.65 1.55 1.36
CA ASP A 16 16.74 1.72 2.49
C ASP A 16 15.77 2.88 2.31
N GLN A 17 16.24 4.01 1.75
CA GLN A 17 15.38 5.16 1.46
C GLN A 17 14.41 4.85 0.31
N ALA A 18 14.87 4.17 -0.74
CA ALA A 18 14.00 3.71 -1.83
C ALA A 18 12.91 2.76 -1.31
N LYS A 19 13.26 1.85 -0.40
CA LYS A 19 12.31 0.95 0.26
C LYS A 19 11.27 1.73 1.08
N GLN A 20 11.69 2.70 1.88
CA GLN A 20 10.77 3.52 2.69
C GLN A 20 9.80 4.34 1.84
N VAL A 21 10.28 4.95 0.75
CA VAL A 21 9.43 5.70 -0.19
C VAL A 21 8.42 4.75 -0.84
N ALA A 22 8.87 3.60 -1.35
CA ALA A 22 7.98 2.61 -1.97
C ALA A 22 6.88 2.15 -0.99
N VAL A 23 7.24 1.83 0.26
CA VAL A 23 6.27 1.42 1.30
C VAL A 23 5.29 2.55 1.61
N THR A 24 5.76 3.78 1.71
CA THR A 24 4.92 4.93 2.06
C THR A 24 3.91 5.24 0.96
N GLU A 25 4.35 5.24 -0.29
CA GLU A 25 3.48 5.46 -1.45
C GLU A 25 2.50 4.28 -1.64
N ALA A 26 2.97 3.05 -1.48
CA ALA A 26 2.13 1.84 -1.49
C ALA A 26 0.98 1.95 -0.46
N ARG A 27 1.26 2.36 0.78
CA ARG A 27 0.23 2.52 1.81
C ARG A 27 -0.77 3.63 1.49
N LYS A 28 -0.33 4.72 0.83
CA LYS A 28 -1.26 5.78 0.39
C LYS A 28 -2.20 5.25 -0.69
N ILE A 29 -1.66 4.59 -1.71
CA ILE A 29 -2.43 3.99 -2.79
C ILE A 29 -3.43 2.97 -2.24
N GLY A 30 -2.97 2.07 -1.37
CA GLY A 30 -3.83 1.08 -0.72
C GLY A 30 -4.99 1.70 0.05
N ARG A 31 -4.74 2.73 0.87
CA ARG A 31 -5.82 3.46 1.57
C ARG A 31 -6.81 4.12 0.62
N THR A 32 -6.33 4.74 -0.45
CA THR A 32 -7.21 5.36 -1.45
C THR A 32 -8.11 4.32 -2.12
N ILE A 33 -7.54 3.20 -2.56
CA ILE A 33 -8.30 2.09 -3.15
C ILE A 33 -9.32 1.54 -2.15
N GLY A 34 -8.88 1.26 -0.93
CA GLY A 34 -9.75 0.72 0.11
C GLY A 34 -10.92 1.66 0.46
N ASN A 35 -10.67 2.98 0.55
CA ASN A 35 -11.73 3.95 0.78
C ASN A 35 -12.72 4.02 -0.40
N LEU A 36 -12.24 4.04 -1.64
CA LEU A 36 -13.11 4.06 -2.83
C LEU A 36 -14.04 2.85 -2.86
N ILE A 37 -13.47 1.68 -2.61
CA ILE A 37 -14.21 0.42 -2.58
C ILE A 37 -15.20 0.41 -1.41
N ALA A 38 -14.78 0.82 -0.23
CA ALA A 38 -15.64 0.83 0.94
C ALA A 38 -16.81 1.81 0.80
N GLU A 39 -16.55 3.00 0.26
CA GLU A 39 -17.62 3.94 -0.08
C GLU A 39 -18.59 3.35 -1.10
N HIS A 40 -18.08 2.69 -2.13
CA HIS A 40 -18.93 2.01 -3.10
C HIS A 40 -19.78 0.92 -2.45
N ALA A 41 -19.17 0.07 -1.62
CA ALA A 41 -19.82 -1.03 -0.92
C ALA A 41 -20.95 -0.55 0.01
N VAL A 42 -20.68 0.49 0.81
CA VAL A 42 -21.68 1.09 1.72
C VAL A 42 -22.85 1.70 0.94
N ARG A 43 -22.57 2.43 -0.16
CA ARG A 43 -23.61 3.05 -0.99
C ARG A 43 -24.50 2.03 -1.71
N SER A 44 -23.91 0.93 -2.15
CA SER A 44 -24.58 -0.10 -2.95
C SER A 44 -25.18 -1.24 -2.10
N LEU A 45 -24.96 -1.24 -0.78
CA LEU A 45 -25.26 -2.37 0.11
C LEU A 45 -24.65 -3.69 -0.39
N THR A 46 -23.54 -3.59 -1.11
CA THR A 46 -22.90 -4.73 -1.75
C THR A 46 -22.24 -5.61 -0.69
N PRO A 47 -22.50 -6.93 -0.67
CA PRO A 47 -21.88 -7.83 0.31
C PRO A 47 -20.36 -7.83 0.22
N VAL A 48 -19.68 -7.94 1.36
CA VAL A 48 -18.21 -7.94 1.48
C VAL A 48 -17.52 -8.95 0.55
N ASN A 49 -18.17 -10.08 0.24
CA ASN A 49 -17.62 -11.08 -0.67
C ASN A 49 -17.50 -10.61 -2.13
N VAL A 50 -18.39 -9.73 -2.58
CA VAL A 50 -18.33 -9.12 -3.92
C VAL A 50 -17.28 -8.00 -3.95
N VAL A 51 -17.15 -7.28 -2.83
CA VAL A 51 -16.12 -6.25 -2.63
C VAL A 51 -14.69 -6.83 -2.74
N LYS A 52 -14.48 -8.06 -2.28
CA LYS A 52 -13.19 -8.76 -2.41
C LYS A 52 -12.76 -8.96 -3.86
N SER A 53 -13.69 -9.25 -4.77
CA SER A 53 -13.37 -9.40 -6.21
C SER A 53 -13.01 -8.07 -6.87
N GLU A 54 -13.68 -6.97 -6.50
CA GLU A 54 -13.36 -5.62 -7.01
C GLU A 54 -12.00 -5.14 -6.51
N LEU A 55 -11.67 -5.44 -5.25
CA LEU A 55 -10.36 -5.19 -4.66
C LEU A 55 -9.24 -5.88 -5.46
N GLY A 56 -9.43 -7.14 -5.84
CA GLY A 56 -8.46 -7.89 -6.65
C GLY A 56 -8.18 -7.22 -8.00
N TYR A 57 -9.22 -6.74 -8.68
CA TYR A 57 -9.08 -6.03 -9.97
C TYR A 57 -8.34 -4.70 -9.84
N LEU A 58 -8.68 -3.89 -8.82
CA LEU A 58 -8.06 -2.59 -8.60
C LEU A 58 -6.59 -2.71 -8.16
N ILE A 59 -6.26 -3.73 -7.37
CA ILE A 59 -4.86 -4.03 -7.03
C ILE A 59 -4.10 -4.49 -8.28
N ALA A 60 -4.67 -5.36 -9.12
CA ALA A 60 -4.02 -5.78 -10.36
C ALA A 60 -3.77 -4.60 -11.32
N ALA A 61 -4.68 -3.63 -11.38
CA ALA A 61 -4.47 -2.40 -12.15
C ALA A 61 -3.31 -1.55 -11.59
N ALA A 62 -3.22 -1.41 -10.26
CA ALA A 62 -2.11 -0.72 -9.61
C ALA A 62 -0.77 -1.44 -9.79
N GLU A 63 -0.78 -2.78 -9.77
CA GLU A 63 0.38 -3.64 -10.07
C GLU A 63 0.92 -3.40 -11.48
N VAL A 64 0.04 -3.28 -12.48
CA VAL A 64 0.43 -2.94 -13.86
C VAL A 64 1.13 -1.59 -13.91
N ASP A 65 0.65 -0.58 -13.18
CA ASP A 65 1.28 0.74 -13.15
C ASP A 65 2.60 0.75 -12.37
N LEU A 66 2.72 -0.04 -11.30
CA LEU A 66 3.98 -0.25 -10.57
C LEU A 66 5.03 -0.96 -11.42
N SER A 67 4.62 -1.92 -12.26
CA SER A 67 5.53 -2.66 -13.15
C SER A 67 6.25 -1.75 -14.15
N LYS A 68 5.65 -0.62 -14.51
CA LYS A 68 6.23 0.39 -15.42
C LYS A 68 7.35 1.21 -14.76
N MET A 69 7.46 1.20 -13.42
CA MET A 69 8.42 2.02 -12.68
C MET A 69 9.83 1.40 -12.59
N GLN A 70 10.08 0.25 -13.23
CA GLN A 70 11.40 -0.44 -13.27
C GLN A 70 12.07 -0.55 -11.88
N MET A 71 11.30 -0.90 -10.86
CA MET A 71 11.82 -1.11 -9.52
C MET A 71 12.35 -2.54 -9.33
N PRO A 72 13.33 -2.77 -8.42
CA PRO A 72 13.79 -4.12 -8.09
C PRO A 72 12.64 -5.02 -7.61
N GLN A 73 12.61 -6.28 -8.06
CA GLN A 73 11.56 -7.24 -7.72
C GLN A 73 11.23 -7.31 -6.21
N PRO A 74 12.20 -7.32 -5.28
CA PRO A 74 11.88 -7.36 -3.84
C PRO A 74 11.16 -6.11 -3.33
N ILE A 75 11.41 -4.95 -3.95
CA ILE A 75 10.74 -3.69 -3.60
C ILE A 75 9.35 -3.66 -4.22
N TYR A 76 9.20 -4.21 -5.43
CA TYR A 76 7.91 -4.40 -6.08
C TYR A 76 6.99 -5.28 -5.22
N ASP A 77 7.43 -6.49 -4.87
CA ASP A 77 6.63 -7.43 -4.09
C ASP A 77 6.22 -6.81 -2.74
N LEU A 78 7.14 -6.07 -2.10
CA LEU A 78 6.88 -5.34 -0.86
C LEU A 78 5.83 -4.24 -1.03
N ALA A 79 5.93 -3.43 -2.10
CA ALA A 79 4.99 -2.36 -2.38
C ALA A 79 3.58 -2.91 -2.64
N VAL A 80 3.47 -3.98 -3.42
CA VAL A 80 2.20 -4.65 -3.72
C VAL A 80 1.56 -5.23 -2.45
N GLY A 81 2.34 -5.90 -1.60
CA GLY A 81 1.86 -6.40 -0.32
C GLY A 81 1.27 -5.29 0.55
N HIS A 82 1.99 -4.17 0.69
CA HIS A 82 1.51 -3.03 1.48
C HIS A 82 0.30 -2.29 0.90
N ILE A 83 0.11 -2.29 -0.42
CA ILE A 83 -1.12 -1.78 -1.04
C ILE A 83 -2.30 -2.64 -0.61
N ARG A 84 -2.16 -3.97 -0.73
CA ARG A 84 -3.22 -4.93 -0.37
C ARG A 84 -3.59 -4.81 1.09
N ASP A 85 -2.60 -4.83 1.98
CA ASP A 85 -2.83 -4.73 3.43
C ASP A 85 -3.56 -3.44 3.80
N ALA A 86 -3.10 -2.30 3.27
CA ALA A 86 -3.70 -1.00 3.57
C ALA A 86 -5.12 -0.89 3.01
N ALA A 87 -5.39 -1.45 1.82
CA ALA A 87 -6.71 -1.43 1.22
C ALA A 87 -7.72 -2.29 2.00
N VAL A 88 -7.33 -3.51 2.38
CA VAL A 88 -8.19 -4.39 3.21
C VAL A 88 -8.48 -3.74 4.55
N THR A 89 -7.44 -3.20 5.20
CA THR A 89 -7.57 -2.51 6.49
C THR A 89 -8.58 -1.37 6.40
N GLU A 90 -8.51 -0.56 5.35
CA GLU A 90 -9.43 0.57 5.15
C GLU A 90 -10.86 0.10 4.88
N ILE A 91 -11.03 -0.99 4.10
CA ILE A 91 -12.36 -1.57 3.83
C ILE A 91 -13.00 -2.09 5.10
N LEU A 92 -12.29 -2.89 5.90
CA LEU A 92 -12.81 -3.43 7.15
C LEU A 92 -13.16 -2.31 8.14
N ARG A 93 -12.31 -1.26 8.20
CA ARG A 93 -12.58 -0.09 9.04
C ARG A 93 -13.89 0.60 8.69
N VAL A 94 -14.17 0.79 7.40
CA VAL A 94 -15.35 1.55 6.94
C VAL A 94 -16.61 0.67 6.87
N VAL A 95 -16.50 -0.56 6.41
CA VAL A 95 -17.65 -1.46 6.21
C VAL A 95 -18.07 -2.14 7.51
N GLU A 96 -17.11 -2.59 8.33
CA GLU A 96 -17.39 -3.36 9.55
C GLU A 96 -17.33 -2.50 10.82
N GLY A 97 -16.85 -1.26 10.73
CA GLY A 97 -16.65 -0.39 11.89
C GLY A 97 -15.58 -0.89 12.86
N ILE A 98 -14.73 -1.83 12.42
CA ILE A 98 -13.69 -2.44 13.24
C ILE A 98 -12.49 -1.52 13.34
N ASP A 99 -11.94 -1.38 14.54
CA ASP A 99 -10.65 -0.71 14.74
C ASP A 99 -9.54 -1.55 14.11
N PRO A 100 -8.84 -1.05 13.08
CA PRO A 100 -7.79 -1.79 12.39
C PRO A 100 -6.61 -2.21 13.29
N ALA A 101 -6.40 -1.53 14.42
CA ALA A 101 -5.38 -1.91 15.40
C ALA A 101 -5.72 -3.22 16.16
N ALA A 102 -7.01 -3.56 16.26
CA ALA A 102 -7.46 -4.81 16.87
C ALA A 102 -7.18 -6.03 15.98
N PHE A 103 -7.20 -5.86 14.65
CA PHE A 103 -6.94 -6.94 13.69
C PHE A 103 -5.45 -7.32 13.63
N ALA A 104 -4.54 -6.34 13.61
CA ALA A 104 -3.09 -6.58 13.56
C ALA A 104 -2.53 -7.29 14.81
N LYS A 105 -3.26 -7.30 15.93
CA LYS A 105 -2.91 -8.08 17.12
C LYS A 105 -3.34 -9.55 17.04
N GLY A 106 -4.34 -9.88 16.23
CA GLY A 106 -4.82 -11.26 16.05
C GLY A 106 -3.95 -12.12 15.11
N THR A 107 -3.17 -11.50 14.22
CA THR A 107 -2.37 -12.23 13.22
C THR A 107 -0.97 -12.65 13.70
N ASN A 108 -0.50 -12.13 14.84
CA ASN A 108 0.83 -12.48 15.38
C ASN A 108 0.83 -13.77 16.20
N ASP A 109 -0.35 -14.25 16.65
CA ASP A 109 -0.46 -15.50 17.40
C ASP A 109 -0.59 -16.73 16.48
N GLU A 110 -0.83 -16.54 15.17
CA GLU A 110 -1.01 -17.63 14.20
C GLU A 110 0.11 -17.73 13.14
N GLN A 111 1.13 -16.87 13.17
CA GLN A 111 2.30 -16.94 12.27
C GLN A 111 3.58 -17.48 12.94
N SER A 112 3.47 -18.04 14.14
CA SER A 112 4.54 -18.81 14.78
C SER A 112 4.45 -20.30 14.40
N VAL A 113 4.58 -20.61 13.10
CA VAL A 113 4.88 -21.96 12.58
C VAL A 113 5.85 -21.83 11.41
#